data_AF-A0A1W2BXP8-F1
#
_entry.id   AF-A0A1W2BXP8-F1
#
_cell.length_a   1.000
_cell.length_b   1.000
_cell.length_c   1.000
_cell.angle_alpha   90.00
_cell.angle_beta   90.00
_cell.angle_gamma   90.00
#
_symmetry.space_group_name_H-M   'P 1'
#
loop_
_entity.id
_entity.type
_entity.pdbx_description
1 polymer ?
#
loop_
_entity_poly.entity_id
_entity_poly.type
_entity_poly.pdbx_seq_one_letter_code
_entity_poly.pdbx_strand_id
1 'polypeptide(L)'
;MKSTEDIVGRYLRVDGTRVHYDELGEGTPLVLIHTLYACSLEWTRIMPMLAERGFHCVALDLPGNSRSYCRFPLRIDPVGA
;
A
#
# COMPACT_ATOMS: atom_id res chain seq x y z
N MET A 1 -5.93 7.78 20.41
CA MET A 1 -6.57 7.90 19.08
C MET A 1 -5.44 7.85 18.08
N LYS A 2 -5.52 6.98 17.07
CA LYS A 2 -4.48 6.93 16.04
C LYS A 2 -4.62 8.15 15.14
N SER A 3 -3.51 8.59 14.56
CA SER A 3 -3.50 9.74 13.64
C SER A 3 -2.65 9.47 12.40
N THR A 4 -2.63 10.42 11.47
CA THR A 4 -1.85 10.32 10.22
C THR A 4 -0.36 10.23 10.50
N GLU A 5 0.12 10.85 11.58
CA GLU A 5 1.52 10.86 12.02
C GLU A 5 2.00 9.48 12.50
N ASP A 6 1.07 8.59 12.86
CA ASP A 6 1.39 7.20 13.24
C ASP A 6 1.64 6.30 12.02
N ILE A 7 1.34 6.77 10.81
CA ILE A 7 1.51 6.00 9.58
C ILE A 7 3.00 5.84 9.29
N VAL A 8 3.44 4.60 9.09
CA VAL A 8 4.82 4.27 8.78
C VAL A 8 4.95 3.84 7.33
N GLY A 9 5.71 4.60 6.55
CA GLY A 9 6.10 4.21 5.19
C GLY A 9 7.18 3.12 5.22
N ARG A 10 6.99 2.06 4.44
CA ARG A 10 7.90 0.91 4.34
C ARG A 10 8.16 0.55 2.89
N TYR A 11 9.22 -0.25 2.71
CA TYR A 11 9.56 -0.85 1.42
C TYR A 11 9.71 -2.36 1.56
N LEU A 12 9.30 -3.08 0.52
CA LEU A 12 9.59 -4.51 0.37
C LEU A 12 9.94 -4.82 -1.09
N ARG A 13 10.49 -6.02 -1.34
CA ARG A 13 10.76 -6.49 -2.70
C ARG A 13 9.70 -7.51 -3.13
N VAL A 14 9.03 -7.26 -4.25
CA VAL A 14 8.13 -8.21 -4.94
C VAL A 14 8.69 -8.45 -6.33
N ASP A 15 8.93 -9.71 -6.69
CA ASP A 15 9.46 -10.10 -8.02
C ASP A 15 10.67 -9.26 -8.47
N GLY A 16 11.62 -9.06 -7.56
CA GLY A 16 12.83 -8.26 -7.80
C GLY A 16 12.62 -6.73 -7.81
N THR A 17 11.39 -6.24 -7.76
CA THR A 17 11.03 -4.82 -7.82
C THR A 17 10.80 -4.26 -6.42
N ARG A 18 11.26 -3.02 -6.18
CA ARG A 18 11.02 -2.33 -4.90
C ARG A 18 9.63 -1.71 -4.89
N VAL A 19 8.82 -2.10 -3.92
CA VAL A 19 7.44 -1.64 -3.70
C VAL A 19 7.38 -0.86 -2.40
N HIS A 20 6.72 0.30 -2.43
CA HIS A 20 6.41 1.11 -1.25
C HIS A 20 4.98 0.84 -0.77
N TYR A 21 4.79 0.87 0.54
CA TYR A 21 3.48 0.89 1.16
C TYR A 21 3.52 1.68 2.47
N ASP A 22 2.41 2.32 2.79
CA ASP A 22 2.15 2.92 4.08
C ASP A 22 1.41 1.91 4.96
N GLU A 23 1.80 1.82 6.23
CA GLU A 23 1.26 0.85 7.20
C GLU A 23 0.74 1.56 8.45
N LEU A 24 -0.40 1.10 8.96
CA LEU A 24 -0.91 1.50 10.28
C LEU A 24 -1.85 0.44 10.84
N GLY A 25 -1.69 0.09 12.12
CA GLY A 25 -2.59 -0.86 12.78
C GLY A 25 -1.94 -2.20 13.07
N GLU A 26 -2.57 -2.95 13.96
CA GLU A 26 -2.19 -4.31 14.32
C GLU A 26 -3.51 -5.06 14.47
N GLY A 27 -3.78 -6.05 13.63
CA GLY A 27 -5.10 -6.68 13.53
C GLY A 27 -5.35 -7.33 12.18
N THR A 28 -6.62 -7.40 11.76
CA THR A 28 -7.02 -8.04 10.49
C THR A 28 -6.38 -7.30 9.31
N PRO A 29 -5.56 -7.96 8.47
CA PRO A 29 -4.92 -7.30 7.33
C PRO A 29 -5.95 -6.74 6.35
N LEU A 30 -5.77 -5.49 5.95
CA LEU A 30 -6.61 -4.79 4.98
C LEU A 30 -5.71 -4.10 3.95
N VAL A 31 -5.76 -4.59 2.72
CA VAL A 31 -5.00 -4.04 1.59
C VAL A 31 -5.81 -2.94 0.92
N LEU A 32 -5.24 -1.75 0.82
CA LEU A 32 -5.86 -0.57 0.24
C LEU A 32 -5.22 -0.28 -1.13
N ILE A 33 -6.01 -0.42 -2.19
CA ILE A 33 -5.60 -0.22 -3.59
C ILE A 33 -6.05 1.16 -4.04
N HIS A 34 -5.11 2.05 -4.34
CA HIS A 34 -5.45 3.40 -4.77
C HIS A 34 -6.13 3.45 -6.16
N THR A 35 -6.81 4.55 -6.45
CA THR A 35 -7.49 4.80 -7.73
C THR A 35 -6.55 5.36 -8.82
N LEU A 36 -7.10 5.72 -9.99
CA LEU A 36 -6.33 6.28 -11.11
C LEU A 36 -5.75 7.67 -10.75
N TYR A 37 -4.49 7.93 -11.13
CA TYR A 37 -3.75 9.15 -10.79
C TYR A 37 -3.56 9.40 -9.28
N ALA A 38 -3.72 8.36 -8.46
CA ALA A 38 -3.51 8.41 -7.01
C ALA A 38 -2.29 7.59 -6.57
N CYS A 39 -2.09 7.52 -5.25
CA CYS A 39 -1.04 6.74 -4.58
C CYS A 39 -1.50 6.39 -3.15
N SER A 40 -0.62 5.78 -2.34
CA SER A 40 -0.91 5.39 -0.94
C SER A 40 -1.51 6.53 -0.09
N LEU A 41 -1.18 7.78 -0.41
CA LEU A 41 -1.66 8.97 0.28
C LEU A 41 -3.19 9.13 0.27
N GLU A 42 -3.90 8.54 -0.69
CA GLU A 42 -5.37 8.53 -0.77
C GLU A 42 -6.02 8.03 0.53
N TRP A 43 -5.31 7.16 1.25
CA TRP A 43 -5.82 6.45 2.41
C TRP A 43 -5.46 7.07 3.77
N THR A 44 -4.58 8.07 3.80
CA THR A 44 -4.02 8.65 5.04
C THR A 44 -5.07 9.08 6.05
N ARG A 45 -6.19 9.67 5.60
CA ARG A 45 -7.27 10.13 6.49
C ARG A 45 -8.15 9.01 7.04
N ILE A 46 -8.20 7.85 6.39
CA ILE A 46 -9.09 6.75 6.81
C ILE A 46 -8.35 5.65 7.57
N MET A 47 -7.04 5.47 7.32
CA MET A 47 -6.23 4.46 7.97
C MET A 47 -6.33 4.52 9.51
N PRO A 48 -6.31 5.69 10.17
CA PRO A 48 -6.47 5.74 11.62
C PRO A 48 -7.81 5.18 12.10
N MET A 49 -8.91 5.53 11.43
CA MET A 49 -10.25 5.04 11.77
C MET A 49 -10.41 3.53 11.58
N LEU A 50 -9.73 2.98 10.58
CA LEU A 50 -9.71 1.54 10.31
C LEU A 50 -8.82 0.82 11.33
N ALA A 51 -7.65 1.38 11.64
CA ALA A 51 -6.75 0.83 12.65
C ALA A 51 -7.40 0.77 14.04
N GLU A 52 -8.20 1.78 14.40
CA GLU A 52 -9.00 1.76 15.64
C GLU A 52 -10.10 0.71 15.65
N ARG A 53 -10.56 0.26 14.48
CA ARG A 53 -11.51 -0.85 14.33
C ARG A 53 -10.83 -2.22 14.32
N GLY A 54 -9.53 -2.28 14.62
CA GLY A 54 -8.78 -3.53 14.68
C GLY A 54 -8.29 -4.04 13.33
N PHE A 55 -8.14 -3.17 12.33
CA PHE A 55 -7.50 -3.50 11.06
C PHE A 55 -6.00 -3.17 11.09
N HIS A 56 -5.22 -3.98 10.39
CA HIS A 56 -3.86 -3.66 10.00
C HIS A 56 -3.89 -3.19 8.54
N CYS A 57 -3.84 -1.87 8.35
CA CYS A 57 -3.99 -1.24 7.04
C CYS A 57 -2.65 -1.22 6.30
N VAL A 58 -2.66 -1.67 5.05
CA VAL A 58 -1.52 -1.66 4.13
C VAL A 58 -1.95 -0.92 2.85
N ALA A 59 -1.56 0.35 2.73
CA ALA A 59 -1.82 1.18 1.55
C ALA A 59 -0.62 1.16 0.61
N LEU A 60 -0.73 0.44 -0.49
CA LEU A 60 0.40 0.25 -1.42
C LEU A 60 0.40 1.28 -2.55
N ASP A 61 1.60 1.66 -2.97
CA ASP A 61 1.81 2.29 -4.28
C ASP A 61 1.88 1.18 -5.34
N LEU A 62 0.95 1.15 -6.29
CA LEU A 62 0.96 0.16 -7.37
C LEU A 62 2.25 0.27 -8.22
N PRO A 63 2.68 -0.79 -8.94
CA PRO A 63 3.89 -0.78 -9.75
C PRO A 63 3.95 0.43 -10.70
N GLY A 64 5.02 1.21 -10.62
CA GLY A 64 5.23 2.41 -11.43
C GLY A 64 4.56 3.68 -10.91
N ASN A 65 3.86 3.65 -9.78
CA ASN A 65 3.26 4.84 -9.15
C ASN A 65 4.09 5.31 -7.96
N SER A 66 4.16 6.64 -7.79
CA SER A 66 4.72 7.31 -6.61
C SER A 66 6.11 6.76 -6.21
N ARG A 67 6.23 6.05 -5.08
CA ARG A 67 7.51 5.56 -4.54
C ARG A 67 7.83 4.11 -4.94
N SER A 68 6.88 3.43 -5.59
CA SER A 68 7.07 2.10 -6.15
C SER A 68 7.74 2.15 -7.52
N TYR A 69 8.68 1.25 -7.74
CA TYR A 69 9.34 1.14 -9.04
C TYR A 69 8.45 0.43 -10.05
N CYS A 70 8.57 0.82 -11.32
CA CYS A 70 8.03 0.00 -12.41
C CYS A 70 8.81 -1.31 -12.46
N ARG A 71 8.10 -2.42 -12.63
CA ARG A 71 8.74 -3.72 -12.88
C ARG A 71 9.29 -3.72 -14.31
N PHE A 72 10.60 -3.91 -14.46
CA PHE A 72 11.25 -3.97 -15.77
C PHE A 72 12.07 -5.26 -15.93
N PRO A 73 11.93 -6.00 -17.06
CA PRO A 73 10.94 -5.80 -18.12
C PRO A 73 9.51 -6.03 -17.59
N LEU A 74 8.53 -5.34 -18.19
CA LEU A 74 7.13 -5.51 -17.81
C LEU A 74 6.70 -6.92 -18.19
N ARG A 75 6.53 -7.80 -17.20
CA ARG A 75 5.97 -9.13 -17.38
C ARG A 75 4.52 -9.10 -16.91
N ILE A 76 3.61 -9.28 -17.85
CA ILE A 76 2.19 -9.48 -17.60
C ILE A 76 1.96 -10.98 -17.65
N ASP A 77 1.87 -11.61 -16.48
CA ASP A 77 1.44 -13.00 -16.42
C ASP A 77 -0.06 -13.03 -16.78
N PRO A 78 -0.50 -13.88 -17.72
CA PRO A 78 -1.92 -14.01 -18.02
C PRO A 78 -2.64 -14.44 -16.75
N VAL A 79 -3.70 -13.70 -16.38
CA VAL A 79 -4.55 -14.08 -15.26
C VAL A 79 -5.30 -15.34 -15.65
N GLY A 80 -4.89 -16.51 -15.14
CA GLY A 80 -5.61 -17.78 -15.27
C GLY A 80 -4.92 -18.91 -16.06
N ALA A 81 -3.58 -18.95 -16.12
CA ALA A 81 -2.85 -20.14 -16.58
C ALA A 81 -2.49 -21.08 -15.42
#